data_AF-A0A4R4WH72-F1
#
_entry.id   AF-A0A4R4WH72-F1
#
_cell.length_a   1.000
_cell.length_b   1.000
_cell.length_c   1.000
_cell.angle_alpha   90.00
_cell.angle_beta   90.00
_cell.angle_gamma   90.00
#
_symmetry.space_group_name_H-M   'P 1'
#
loop_
_entity.id
_entity.type
_entity.pdbx_description
1 polymer ?
#
loop_
_entity_poly.entity_id
_entity_poly.type
_entity_poly.pdbx_seq_one_letter_code
_entity_poly.pdbx_strand_id
1 'polypeptide(L)'
;MRPRTFELVRYRDPSGVSGTGVVAEGCEFSDGSVALRWCGSNPATAVWPDIHSVLAVHGHQGATEVRWIEQQPPPSSLFDELHQVRADQSHPPTHRPGQATDVADPLPAGHARGWAGARHLR
;
A
#
# COMPACT_ATOMS: atom_id res chain seq x y z
N MET A 1 -19.30 0.31 12.24
CA MET A 1 -18.98 -0.17 10.87
C MET A 1 -17.48 -0.14 10.68
N ARG A 2 -16.91 -1.06 9.90
CA ARG A 2 -15.49 -1.00 9.47
C ARG A 2 -15.41 -0.32 8.10
N PRO A 3 -14.29 0.31 7.74
CA PRO A 3 -14.09 0.79 6.39
C PRO A 3 -14.21 -0.35 5.37
N ARG A 4 -14.79 -0.05 4.21
CA ARG A 4 -15.03 -1.00 3.11
C ARG A 4 -14.21 -0.59 1.92
N THR A 5 -13.50 -1.53 1.30
CA THR A 5 -12.68 -1.27 0.12
C THR A 5 -13.42 -1.62 -1.16
N PHE A 6 -13.06 -0.95 -2.25
CA PHE A 6 -13.65 -1.17 -3.57
C PHE A 6 -12.65 -0.87 -4.70
N GLU A 7 -12.97 -1.37 -5.89
CA GLU A 7 -12.39 -0.96 -7.15
C GLU A 7 -13.38 -0.07 -7.91
N LEU A 8 -12.89 0.98 -8.55
CA LEU A 8 -13.63 1.75 -9.53
C LEU A 8 -13.33 1.19 -10.92
N VAL A 9 -14.30 0.57 -11.55
CA VAL A 9 -14.14 -0.18 -12.79
C VAL A 9 -14.78 0.57 -13.94
N ARG A 10 -14.01 0.86 -14.99
CA ARG A 10 -14.47 1.55 -16.20
C ARG A 10 -14.62 0.59 -17.37
N TYR A 11 -15.81 0.50 -17.93
CA TYR A 11 -16.10 -0.36 -19.09
C TYR A 11 -15.95 0.36 -20.42
N ARG A 12 -16.11 1.69 -20.44
CA ARG A 12 -15.94 2.50 -21.64
C ARG A 12 -15.17 3.77 -21.32
N ASP A 13 -14.20 4.09 -22.17
CA ASP A 13 -13.47 5.35 -22.12
C ASP A 13 -13.63 6.12 -23.45
N PRO A 14 -14.71 6.90 -23.61
CA PRO A 14 -14.91 7.74 -24.80
C PRO A 14 -13.82 8.81 -24.98
N SER A 15 -13.12 9.18 -23.91
CA SER A 15 -12.10 10.23 -23.93
C SER A 15 -10.73 9.72 -24.42
N GLY A 16 -10.47 8.42 -24.26
CA GLY A 16 -9.16 7.80 -24.53
C GLY A 16 -8.06 8.18 -23.54
N VAL A 17 -8.40 8.88 -22.44
CA VAL A 17 -7.42 9.39 -21.46
C VAL A 17 -7.14 8.38 -20.35
N SER A 18 -8.16 7.64 -19.89
CA SER A 18 -8.09 6.85 -18.65
C SER A 18 -7.99 5.35 -18.88
N GLY A 19 -8.35 4.88 -20.07
CA GLY A 19 -8.50 3.47 -20.38
C GLY A 19 -9.70 2.81 -19.70
N THR A 20 -9.78 1.49 -19.86
CA THR A 20 -10.81 0.61 -19.31
C THR A 20 -10.21 -0.37 -18.30
N GLY A 21 -11.04 -0.97 -17.45
CA GLY A 21 -10.63 -1.85 -16.35
C GLY A 21 -10.67 -1.15 -15.01
N VAL A 22 -9.85 -1.59 -14.06
CA VAL A 22 -9.71 -0.92 -12.76
C VAL A 22 -8.94 0.38 -12.96
N VAL A 23 -9.63 1.50 -12.77
CA VAL A 23 -9.06 2.84 -12.96
C VAL A 23 -8.73 3.52 -11.63
N ALA A 24 -9.30 3.05 -10.53
CA ALA A 24 -8.94 3.47 -9.19
C ALA A 24 -9.25 2.39 -8.15
N GLU A 25 -8.56 2.45 -7.03
CA GLU A 25 -8.87 1.73 -5.79
C GLU A 25 -9.50 2.72 -4.80
N GLY A 26 -10.36 2.25 -3.91
CA GLY A 26 -11.01 3.11 -2.94
C GLY A 26 -11.34 2.46 -1.61
N CYS A 27 -11.59 3.31 -0.62
CA CYS A 27 -12.02 2.95 0.72
C CYS A 27 -13.11 3.91 1.18
N GLU A 28 -14.28 3.39 1.52
CA GLU A 28 -15.36 4.12 2.21
C GLU A 28 -15.19 3.91 3.71
N PHE A 29 -14.95 5.00 4.45
CA PHE A 29 -14.82 5.01 5.89
C PHE A 29 -16.18 4.90 6.56
N SER A 30 -16.16 4.59 7.86
CA SER A 30 -17.38 4.39 8.64
C SER A 30 -18.23 5.66 8.82
N ASP A 31 -17.66 6.84 8.55
CA ASP A 31 -18.38 8.12 8.54
C ASP A 31 -18.96 8.47 7.16
N GLY A 32 -18.78 7.59 6.17
CA GLY A 32 -19.24 7.77 4.79
C GLY A 32 -18.21 8.42 3.87
N SER A 33 -17.15 9.04 4.41
CA SER A 33 -16.11 9.66 3.58
C SER A 33 -15.37 8.61 2.76
N VAL A 34 -14.87 9.00 1.58
CA VAL A 34 -14.21 8.09 0.64
C VAL A 34 -12.81 8.58 0.30
N ALA A 35 -11.80 7.73 0.47
CA ALA A 35 -10.50 7.90 -0.16
C ALA A 35 -10.46 7.13 -1.48
N LEU A 36 -9.99 7.78 -2.54
CA LEU A 36 -9.86 7.20 -3.88
C LEU A 36 -8.42 7.38 -4.39
N ARG A 37 -7.82 6.30 -4.89
CA ARG A 37 -6.47 6.27 -5.46
C ARG A 37 -6.55 5.91 -6.94
N TRP A 38 -6.26 6.87 -7.80
CA TRP A 38 -6.20 6.68 -9.25
C TRP A 38 -5.01 5.80 -9.65
N CYS A 39 -5.27 4.81 -10.50
CA CYS A 39 -4.26 3.97 -11.14
C CYS A 39 -3.65 4.68 -12.36
N GLY A 40 -2.54 4.15 -12.89
CA GLY A 40 -1.93 4.63 -14.14
C GLY A 40 -0.61 5.40 -13.94
N SER A 41 -0.18 6.12 -14.98
CA SER A 41 1.13 6.77 -15.05
C SER A 41 1.28 7.98 -14.13
N ASN A 42 0.16 8.65 -13.82
CA ASN A 42 0.11 9.82 -12.95
C ASN A 42 -0.84 9.55 -11.78
N PRO A 43 -0.43 8.71 -10.82
CA PRO A 43 -1.31 8.31 -9.74
C PRO A 43 -1.58 9.49 -8.81
N ALA A 44 -2.85 9.69 -8.45
CA ALA A 44 -3.31 10.74 -7.57
C ALA A 44 -4.28 10.18 -6.52
N THR A 45 -4.33 10.83 -5.36
CA THR A 45 -5.28 10.48 -4.29
C THR A 45 -6.24 11.64 -4.08
N ALA A 46 -7.53 11.34 -3.97
CA ALA A 46 -8.58 12.29 -3.67
C ALA A 46 -9.44 11.79 -2.52
N VAL A 47 -10.01 12.74 -1.76
CA VAL A 47 -10.97 12.46 -0.69
C VAL A 47 -12.31 13.07 -1.07
N TRP A 48 -13.38 12.32 -0.86
CA TRP A 48 -14.76 12.66 -1.21
C TRP A 48 -15.66 12.54 0.03
N PRO A 49 -16.76 13.29 0.09
CA PRO A 49 -17.69 13.22 1.23
C PRO A 49 -18.46 11.90 1.27
N ASP A 50 -18.72 11.28 0.12
CA ASP A 50 -19.45 10.02 0.00
C ASP A 50 -19.23 9.34 -1.37
N ILE A 51 -19.65 8.07 -1.48
CA ILE A 51 -19.54 7.28 -2.72
C ILE A 51 -20.43 7.81 -3.85
N HIS A 52 -21.53 8.50 -3.51
CA HIS A 52 -22.43 9.08 -4.50
C HIS A 52 -21.76 10.23 -5.25
N SER A 53 -20.98 11.04 -4.55
CA SER A 53 -20.20 12.14 -5.12
C SER A 53 -19.14 11.63 -6.08
N VAL A 54 -18.49 10.50 -5.75
CA VAL A 54 -17.56 9.82 -6.67
C VAL A 54 -18.28 9.39 -7.95
N LEU A 55 -19.44 8.74 -7.84
CA LEU A 55 -20.20 8.25 -8.99
C LEU A 55 -20.85 9.38 -9.80
N ALA A 56 -21.24 10.48 -9.17
CA ALA A 56 -21.79 11.64 -9.85
C ALA A 56 -20.77 12.26 -10.82
N VAL A 57 -19.49 12.31 -10.42
CA VAL A 57 -18.42 12.86 -11.25
C VAL A 57 -17.82 11.81 -12.20
N HIS A 58 -17.67 10.56 -11.76
CA HIS A 58 -16.89 9.55 -12.48
C HIS A 58 -17.70 8.39 -13.06
N GLY A 59 -18.98 8.26 -12.71
CA GLY A 59 -19.85 7.16 -13.13
C GLY A 59 -20.19 7.16 -14.63
N HIS A 60 -20.20 8.35 -15.27
CA HIS A 60 -20.39 8.53 -16.71
C HIS A 60 -21.54 7.66 -17.29
N GLN A 61 -22.76 7.82 -16.77
CA GLN A 61 -23.96 7.06 -17.21
C GLN A 61 -23.80 5.54 -17.18
N GLY A 62 -23.08 5.00 -16.19
CA GLY A 62 -22.83 3.57 -16.05
C GLY A 62 -21.61 3.07 -16.83
N ALA A 63 -20.84 3.96 -17.46
CA ALA A 63 -19.55 3.58 -18.04
C ALA A 63 -18.50 3.27 -16.96
N THR A 64 -18.71 3.72 -15.72
CA THR A 64 -17.87 3.38 -14.56
C THR A 64 -18.74 2.96 -13.37
N GLU A 65 -18.34 1.89 -12.68
CA GLU A 65 -19.05 1.31 -11.54
C GLU A 65 -18.12 1.05 -10.35
N VAL A 66 -18.71 0.97 -9.16
CA VAL A 66 -18.02 0.59 -7.91
C VAL A 66 -18.19 -0.92 -7.70
N ARG A 67 -17.07 -1.62 -7.57
CA ARG A 67 -17.02 -3.05 -7.22
C ARG A 67 -16.44 -3.20 -5.81
N TRP A 68 -17.29 -3.57 -4.85
CA TRP A 68 -16.88 -3.79 -3.46
C TRP A 68 -16.02 -5.05 -3.32
N ILE A 69 -14.96 -4.96 -2.54
CA ILE A 69 -14.06 -6.07 -2.22
C ILE A 69 -14.48 -6.66 -0.88
N GLU A 70 -14.70 -7.98 -0.84
CA GLU A 70 -14.95 -8.68 0.41
C GLU A 70 -13.66 -8.76 1.25
N GLN A 71 -13.73 -8.33 2.51
CA GLN A 71 -12.61 -8.49 3.43
C GLN A 71 -12.52 -9.96 3.83
N GLN A 72 -11.46 -10.65 3.38
CA GLN A 72 -11.15 -11.97 3.89
C GLN A 72 -10.79 -11.85 5.37
N PRO A 73 -11.41 -12.63 6.27
CA PRO A 73 -11.01 -12.62 7.67
C PRO A 73 -9.52 -12.98 7.75
N PRO A 74 -8.76 -12.37 8.69
CA PRO A 74 -7.38 -12.74 8.88
C PRO A 74 -7.30 -14.25 9.15
N PRO A 75 -6.26 -14.96 8.66
CA PRO A 75 -6.08 -16.35 9.02
C PRO A 75 -6.01 -16.48 10.54
N SER A 76 -6.71 -17.49 11.07
CA SER A 76 -6.99 -17.66 12.50
C SER A 76 -5.76 -17.91 13.38
N SER A 77 -4.55 -17.93 12.84
CA SER A 77 -3.32 -18.31 13.56
C SER A 77 -2.11 -17.41 13.29
N LEU A 78 -2.30 -16.17 12.82
CA LEU A 78 -1.17 -15.22 12.63
C LEU A 78 -0.39 -14.97 13.94
N PHE A 79 -1.07 -15.02 15.09
CA PHE A 79 -0.43 -14.92 16.40
C PHE A 79 0.26 -16.22 16.84
N ASP A 80 -0.30 -17.38 16.51
CA ASP A 80 0.30 -18.68 16.87
C ASP A 80 1.67 -18.86 16.18
N GLU A 81 1.77 -18.44 14.92
CA GLU A 81 3.02 -18.47 14.15
C GLU A 81 4.10 -17.54 14.76
N LEU A 82 3.70 -16.35 15.22
CA LEU A 82 4.62 -15.39 15.85
C LEU A 82 5.17 -15.89 17.20
N HIS A 83 4.38 -16.63 17.97
CA HIS A 83 4.81 -17.23 19.24
C HIS A 83 5.79 -18.40 19.03
N GLN A 84 5.64 -19.17 17.96
CA GLN A 84 6.55 -20.26 17.60
C GLN A 84 7.96 -19.75 17.27
N VAL A 85 8.06 -18.64 16.52
CA VAL A 85 9.35 -18.04 16.12
C VAL A 85 10.16 -17.53 17.31
N ARG A 86 9.50 -17.00 18.34
CA ARG A 86 10.18 -16.52 19.56
C ARG A 86 10.68 -17.65 20.46
N ALA A 87 10.02 -18.81 20.45
CA ALA A 87 10.43 -19.96 21.24
C ALA A 87 11.70 -20.62 20.67
N ASP A 88 11.83 -20.70 19.34
CA ASP A 88 12.99 -21.32 18.70
C ASP A 88 14.30 -20.52 18.87
N GLN A 89 14.21 -19.18 18.96
CA GLN A 89 15.37 -18.31 19.20
C GLN A 89 15.83 -18.24 20.67
N SER A 90 15.17 -18.96 21.59
CA SER A 90 15.51 -18.94 23.01
C SER A 90 16.47 -20.06 23.46
N HIS A 91 17.00 -20.87 22.53
CA HIS A 91 18.13 -21.75 22.84
C HIS A 91 19.41 -20.90 22.99
N PRO A 92 20.04 -20.89 24.18
CA PRO A 92 21.36 -20.29 24.30
C PRO A 92 22.34 -21.08 23.42
N PRO A 93 23.26 -20.43 22.69
CA PRO A 93 24.35 -21.16 22.06
C PRO A 93 25.13 -21.86 23.18
N THR A 94 25.14 -23.19 23.18
CA THR A 94 26.10 -23.95 23.99
C THR A 94 27.49 -23.59 23.49
N HIS A 95 28.11 -22.61 24.14
CA HIS A 95 29.50 -22.25 23.94
C HIS A 95 30.36 -23.48 24.28
N ARG A 96 30.92 -24.10 23.24
CA ARG A 96 32.05 -25.02 23.40
C ARG A 96 33.28 -24.15 23.71
N PRO A 97 34.01 -24.39 24.82
CA PRO A 97 35.18 -23.57 25.13
C PRO A 97 36.32 -24.00 24.21
N GLY A 98 36.89 -23.02 23.50
CA GLY A 98 38.17 -23.15 22.81
C GLY A 98 38.08 -23.13 21.29
N GLN A 99 38.14 -21.93 20.72
CA GLN A 99 39.09 -21.59 19.65
C GLN A 99 39.00 -20.09 19.38
N ALA A 100 40.05 -19.37 19.75
CA ALA A 100 40.26 -18.00 19.34
C ALA A 100 40.51 -17.96 17.83
N THR A 101 39.75 -17.14 17.10
CA THR A 101 40.17 -16.66 15.79
C THR A 101 39.93 -15.15 15.77
N ASP A 102 41.05 -14.42 15.80
CA ASP A 102 41.13 -13.01 15.46
C ASP A 102 40.66 -12.83 14.01
N VAL A 103 39.56 -12.12 13.82
CA VAL A 103 39.25 -11.47 12.55
C VAL A 103 38.75 -10.07 12.86
N ALA A 104 39.63 -9.09 12.69
CA ALA A 104 39.29 -7.67 12.74
C ALA A 104 38.48 -7.30 11.48
N ASP A 105 37.25 -6.84 11.66
CA ASP A 105 36.44 -6.27 10.58
C ASP A 105 36.76 -4.77 10.44
N PRO A 106 37.14 -4.26 9.25
CA PRO A 106 37.31 -2.83 9.05
C PRO A 106 35.95 -2.14 8.84
N LEU A 107 35.75 -1.01 9.52
CA LEU A 107 34.57 -0.15 9.37
C LEU A 107 34.42 0.37 7.94
N PRO A 108 33.22 0.38 7.34
CA PRO A 108 33.00 0.97 6.02
C PRO A 108 33.08 2.49 6.04
N ALA A 109 33.70 3.06 5.02
CA ALA A 109 33.90 4.50 4.84
C ALA A 109 32.57 5.25 4.64
N GLY A 110 32.36 6.31 5.43
CA GLY A 110 31.23 7.22 5.27
C GLY A 110 31.36 8.07 4.02
N HIS A 111 30.43 7.91 3.08
CA HIS A 111 30.25 8.85 1.98
C HIS A 111 29.24 9.93 2.38
N ALA A 112 29.74 11.14 2.65
CA ALA A 112 28.97 12.37 2.66
C ALA A 112 29.09 13.08 1.31
N ARG A 113 27.97 13.64 0.81
CA ARG A 113 27.75 14.74 -0.17
C ARG A 113 26.52 14.39 -1.01
N GLY A 114 25.53 15.25 -1.26
CA GLY A 114 25.29 16.66 -1.03
C GLY A 114 24.17 17.06 -2.02
N TRP A 115 23.07 17.64 -1.55
CA TRP A 115 21.98 18.07 -2.42
C TRP A 115 22.28 19.48 -2.95
N ALA A 116 22.44 19.61 -4.27
CA ALA A 116 22.53 20.90 -4.96
C ALA A 116 21.32 21.11 -5.89
N GLY A 117 20.52 22.13 -5.58
CA GLY A 117 19.85 23.06 -6.50
C GLY A 117 18.91 22.54 -7.60
N ALA A 118 17.59 22.67 -7.39
CA ALA A 118 16.62 22.78 -8.48
C ALA A 118 16.37 24.26 -8.80
N ARG A 119 16.71 24.67 -10.04
CA ARG A 119 16.46 26.01 -10.57
C ARG A 119 15.03 26.09 -11.12
N HIS A 120 14.32 27.15 -10.72
CA HIS A 120 13.06 27.57 -11.32
C HIS A 120 13.27 27.98 -12.79
N LEU A 121 12.47 27.42 -13.68
CA LEU A 121 12.16 28.04 -14.96
C LEU A 121 10.69 28.48 -14.91
N ARG A 122 10.50 29.76 -15.20
CA ARG A 122 9.22 30.40 -15.49
C ARG A 122 8.84 30.14 -16.94
#